data_AF-A0A8J5CU37-F1
#
_entry.id   AF-A0A8J5CU37-F1
#
_cell.length_a   1.000
_cell.length_b   1.000
_cell.length_c   1.000
_cell.angle_alpha   90.00
_cell.angle_beta   90.00
_cell.angle_gamma   90.00
#
_symmetry.space_group_name_H-M   'P 1'
#
loop_
_entity.id
_entity.type
_entity.pdbx_description
1 polymer ?
#
loop_
_entity_poly.entity_id
_entity_poly.type
_entity_poly.pdbx_seq_one_letter_code
_entity_poly.pdbx_strand_id
1 'polypeptide(L)'
;MTPQNSWHLTHGMSSTITVRTVEPVGKKQYETYKKSVLTDATHSIHDPIKKNKLPLFRSPTPKTKSKQVGQVSMLKDDVALFSRLYIVTQHRDGDLDTFFKHENHPYPPSLAERGKLRQGKKSDLTNILAQNTQEEPSGSFDVRVLDGAAVVHLLPVTGITTFDDYASGVFVPHIMEGNWKLDWKPL
;
A
#
# COMPACT_ATOMS: atom_id res chain seq x y z
N MET A 1 -17.31 25.62 11.60
CA MET A 1 -16.82 25.12 12.90
C MET A 1 -17.40 23.73 13.15
N THR A 2 -16.66 22.68 12.78
CA THR A 2 -16.99 21.30 13.15
C THR A 2 -16.52 21.05 14.58
N PRO A 3 -17.33 20.45 15.47
CA PRO A 3 -16.96 20.32 16.86
C PRO A 3 -15.87 19.26 17.04
N GLN A 4 -14.68 19.72 17.43
CA GLN A 4 -13.49 18.92 17.75
C GLN A 4 -13.68 18.00 18.97
N ASN A 5 -14.85 18.07 19.63
CA ASN A 5 -15.10 17.48 20.95
C ASN A 5 -15.86 16.13 20.91
N SER A 6 -16.29 15.65 19.74
CA SER A 6 -17.03 14.38 19.62
C SER A 6 -16.16 13.13 19.82
N TRP A 7 -14.85 13.25 19.58
CA TRP A 7 -13.90 12.13 19.63
C TRP A 7 -13.66 11.62 21.06
N HIS A 8 -13.46 12.51 22.03
CA HIS A 8 -13.18 12.11 23.41
C HIS A 8 -14.36 11.42 24.11
N LEU A 9 -15.59 11.85 23.81
CA LEU A 9 -16.80 11.32 24.44
C LEU A 9 -17.12 9.89 23.98
N THR A 10 -16.92 9.59 22.69
CA THR A 10 -17.29 8.28 22.12
C THR A 10 -16.31 7.17 22.50
N HIS A 11 -15.02 7.47 22.63
CA HIS A 11 -14.00 6.50 23.06
C HIS A 11 -14.09 6.19 24.56
N GLY A 12 -14.40 7.19 25.40
CA GLY A 12 -14.65 7.01 26.83
C GLY A 12 -15.86 6.11 27.11
N MET A 13 -16.96 6.30 26.37
CA MET A 13 -18.19 5.50 26.52
C MET A 13 -18.00 4.02 26.12
N SER A 14 -17.24 3.72 25.07
CA SER A 14 -16.99 2.34 24.64
C SER A 14 -16.14 1.55 25.65
N SER A 15 -15.14 2.21 26.24
CA SER A 15 -14.25 1.59 27.24
C SER A 15 -14.96 1.35 28.58
N THR A 16 -15.85 2.26 29.01
CA THR A 16 -16.63 2.08 30.24
C THR A 16 -17.67 0.96 30.12
N ILE A 17 -18.32 0.81 28.96
CA ILE A 17 -19.20 -0.33 28.67
C ILE A 17 -18.40 -1.64 28.71
N THR A 18 -17.19 -1.63 28.16
CA THR A 18 -16.30 -2.81 28.17
C THR A 18 -15.93 -3.23 29.59
N VAL A 19 -15.55 -2.29 30.46
CA VAL A 19 -15.22 -2.59 31.87
C VAL A 19 -16.41 -3.22 32.59
N ARG A 20 -17.65 -2.79 32.29
CA ARG A 20 -18.87 -3.36 32.89
C ARG A 20 -19.24 -4.74 32.35
N THR A 21 -18.77 -5.10 31.16
CA THR A 21 -19.17 -6.34 30.46
C THR A 21 -18.06 -7.40 30.42
N VAL A 22 -16.84 -7.07 30.81
CA VAL A 22 -15.70 -8.00 30.78
C VAL A 22 -15.92 -9.24 31.66
N GLU A 23 -16.47 -9.06 32.86
CA GLU A 23 -16.73 -10.15 33.80
C GLU A 23 -17.79 -11.14 33.30
N PRO A 24 -19.00 -10.72 32.88
CA PRO A 24 -19.99 -11.67 32.35
C PRO A 24 -19.52 -12.36 31.07
N VAL A 25 -18.74 -11.67 30.22
CA VAL A 25 -18.12 -12.28 29.02
C VAL A 25 -17.11 -13.36 29.42
N GLY A 26 -16.24 -13.08 30.39
CA GLY A 26 -15.26 -14.06 30.90
C GLY A 26 -15.93 -15.28 31.51
N LYS A 27 -16.97 -15.08 32.34
CA LYS A 27 -17.73 -16.18 32.96
C LYS A 27 -18.39 -17.07 31.90
N LYS A 28 -19.02 -16.47 30.88
CA LYS A 28 -19.63 -17.24 29.78
C LYS A 28 -18.60 -18.07 29.02
N GLN A 29 -17.41 -17.52 28.77
CA GLN A 29 -16.34 -18.25 28.08
C GLN A 29 -15.77 -19.39 28.89
N TYR A 30 -15.58 -19.18 30.19
CA TYR A 30 -15.15 -20.24 31.10
C TYR A 30 -16.15 -21.41 31.10
N GLU A 31 -17.45 -21.12 31.26
CA GLU A 31 -18.47 -22.17 31.22
C GLU A 31 -18.51 -22.89 29.88
N THR A 32 -18.32 -22.15 28.77
CA THR A 32 -18.24 -22.75 27.42
C THR A 32 -17.05 -23.69 27.31
N TYR A 33 -15.86 -23.28 27.77
CA TYR A 33 -14.65 -24.10 27.76
C TYR A 33 -14.80 -25.35 28.63
N LYS A 34 -15.30 -25.17 29.87
CA LYS A 34 -15.55 -26.28 30.79
C LYS A 34 -16.47 -27.32 30.15
N LYS A 35 -17.53 -26.87 29.50
CA LYS A 35 -18.45 -27.78 28.80
C LYS A 35 -17.79 -28.44 27.59
N SER A 36 -17.25 -27.67 26.65
CA SER A 36 -16.78 -28.21 25.38
C SER A 36 -15.53 -29.09 25.53
N VAL A 37 -14.63 -28.77 26.46
CA VAL A 37 -13.34 -29.44 26.64
C VAL A 37 -13.38 -30.48 27.76
N LEU A 38 -14.00 -30.17 28.91
CA LEU A 38 -13.93 -31.04 30.10
C LEU A 38 -15.11 -32.00 30.24
N THR A 39 -16.32 -31.63 29.80
CA THR A 39 -17.49 -32.52 29.90
C THR A 39 -17.76 -33.26 28.60
N ASP A 40 -17.84 -32.51 27.50
CA ASP A 40 -18.29 -33.05 26.21
C ASP A 40 -17.12 -33.54 25.35
N ALA A 41 -15.87 -33.20 25.72
CA ALA A 41 -14.62 -33.58 25.05
C ALA A 41 -14.62 -33.33 23.51
N THR A 42 -15.36 -32.31 23.07
CA THR A 42 -15.50 -31.94 21.65
C THR A 42 -14.30 -31.19 21.09
N HIS A 43 -13.47 -30.61 21.95
CA HIS A 43 -12.28 -29.83 21.60
C HIS A 43 -11.09 -30.31 22.43
N SER A 44 -9.89 -30.26 21.86
CA SER A 44 -8.67 -30.68 22.55
C SER A 44 -8.26 -29.66 23.61
N ILE A 45 -7.71 -30.14 24.72
CA ILE A 45 -7.09 -29.26 25.75
C ILE A 45 -5.89 -28.48 25.20
N HIS A 46 -5.31 -28.92 24.08
CA HIS A 46 -4.18 -28.26 23.42
C HIS A 46 -4.61 -27.21 22.40
N ASP A 47 -5.92 -27.11 22.11
CA ASP A 47 -6.41 -26.13 21.16
C ASP A 47 -6.20 -24.70 21.69
N PRO A 48 -5.69 -23.76 20.86
CA PRO A 48 -5.45 -22.40 21.30
C PRO A 48 -6.73 -21.68 21.74
N ILE A 49 -6.71 -21.09 22.94
CA ILE A 49 -7.82 -20.27 23.44
C ILE A 49 -7.79 -18.89 22.75
N LYS A 50 -8.89 -18.55 22.08
CA LYS A 50 -9.04 -17.26 21.38
C LYS A 50 -9.06 -16.09 22.36
N LYS A 51 -8.22 -15.08 22.12
CA LYS A 51 -8.17 -13.84 22.91
C LYS A 51 -9.40 -12.95 22.65
N ASN A 52 -9.88 -12.31 23.71
CA ASN A 52 -10.92 -11.29 23.65
C ASN A 52 -10.36 -9.94 23.18
N LYS A 53 -10.85 -9.45 22.04
CA LYS A 53 -10.49 -8.12 21.50
C LYS A 53 -11.46 -7.06 22.01
N LEU A 54 -11.45 -6.84 23.32
CA LEU A 54 -12.29 -5.83 23.96
C LEU A 54 -11.62 -4.45 23.88
N PRO A 55 -12.35 -3.37 23.52
CA PRO A 55 -11.78 -2.03 23.47
C PRO A 55 -11.51 -1.52 24.90
N LEU A 56 -10.24 -1.26 25.20
CA LEU A 56 -9.81 -0.68 26.47
C LEU A 56 -9.31 0.75 26.24
N PHE A 57 -9.16 1.52 27.31
CA PHE A 57 -8.69 2.92 27.24
C PHE A 57 -7.37 3.08 26.47
N ARG A 58 -6.47 2.10 26.57
CA ARG A 58 -5.18 2.08 25.86
C ARG A 58 -5.26 1.50 24.44
N SER A 59 -6.32 0.80 24.12
CA SER A 59 -6.56 0.15 22.83
C SER A 59 -8.00 0.38 22.36
N PRO A 60 -8.35 1.62 22.00
CA PRO A 60 -9.65 1.90 21.41
C PRO A 60 -9.79 1.08 20.12
N THR A 61 -10.96 0.51 19.88
CA THR A 61 -11.23 -0.17 18.60
C THR A 61 -11.09 0.85 17.47
N PRO A 62 -10.11 0.68 16.55
CA PRO A 62 -10.03 1.56 15.41
C PRO A 62 -11.28 1.32 14.56
N LYS A 63 -12.09 2.36 14.37
CA LYS A 63 -13.18 2.31 13.40
C LYS A 63 -12.56 1.93 12.06
N THR A 64 -12.99 0.81 11.49
CA THR A 64 -12.60 0.44 10.13
C THR A 64 -13.22 1.49 9.20
N LYS A 65 -12.44 2.53 8.89
CA LYS A 65 -12.87 3.53 7.91
C LYS A 65 -13.06 2.81 6.59
N SER A 66 -14.16 3.09 5.89
CA SER A 66 -14.34 2.56 4.54
C SER A 66 -13.20 3.03 3.64
N LYS A 67 -12.92 2.31 2.56
CA LYS A 67 -11.87 2.67 1.60
C LYS A 67 -12.01 4.12 1.13
N GLN A 68 -13.24 4.55 0.86
CA GLN A 68 -13.57 5.92 0.44
C GLN A 68 -13.28 6.96 1.52
N VAL A 69 -13.64 6.71 2.79
CA VAL A 69 -13.38 7.65 3.89
C VAL A 69 -11.87 7.82 4.12
N GLY A 70 -11.09 6.74 3.95
CA GLY A 70 -9.62 6.81 4.00
C GLY A 70 -9.03 7.67 2.89
N GLN A 71 -9.53 7.53 1.66
CA GLN A 71 -9.10 8.34 0.51
C GLN A 71 -9.44 9.82 0.70
N VAL A 72 -10.63 10.14 1.19
CA VAL A 72 -11.02 11.52 1.49
C VAL A 72 -10.15 12.15 2.58
N SER A 73 -9.70 11.39 3.58
CA SER A 73 -8.74 11.94 4.57
C SER A 73 -7.39 12.26 3.96
N MET A 74 -6.87 11.41 3.07
CA MET A 74 -5.59 11.67 2.39
C MET A 74 -5.65 12.94 1.54
N LEU A 75 -6.71 13.09 0.75
CA LEU A 75 -6.91 14.28 -0.08
C LEU A 75 -6.96 15.56 0.77
N LYS A 76 -7.53 15.49 1.98
CA LYS A 76 -7.53 16.64 2.90
C LYS A 76 -6.13 16.95 3.43
N ASP A 77 -5.34 15.92 3.72
CA ASP A 77 -3.95 16.09 4.16
C ASP A 77 -3.10 16.69 3.03
N ASP A 78 -3.30 16.25 1.79
CA ASP A 78 -2.62 16.81 0.61
C ASP A 78 -3.01 18.28 0.39
N VAL A 79 -4.31 18.61 0.48
CA VAL A 79 -4.77 20.01 0.41
C VAL A 79 -4.18 20.87 1.53
N ALA A 80 -4.08 20.33 2.74
CA ALA A 80 -3.43 21.02 3.86
C ALA A 80 -1.93 21.23 3.62
N LEU A 81 -1.25 20.29 2.96
CA LEU A 81 0.14 20.43 2.57
C LEU A 81 0.32 21.51 1.49
N PHE A 82 -0.48 21.45 0.42
CA PHE A 82 -0.43 22.43 -0.67
C PHE A 82 -0.75 23.85 -0.22
N SER A 83 -1.73 24.03 0.66
CA SER A 83 -2.05 25.35 1.22
C SER A 83 -0.87 25.92 2.03
N ARG A 84 -0.17 25.10 2.81
CA ARG A 84 1.05 25.53 3.52
C ARG A 84 2.18 25.87 2.56
N LEU A 85 2.40 25.03 1.54
CA LEU A 85 3.39 25.27 0.48
C LEU A 85 3.12 26.62 -0.19
N TYR A 86 1.88 26.85 -0.63
CA TYR A 86 1.46 28.11 -1.25
C TYR A 86 1.82 29.31 -0.37
N ILE A 87 1.43 29.30 0.91
CA ILE A 87 1.75 30.40 1.84
C ILE A 87 3.27 30.62 1.97
N VAL A 88 4.06 29.53 2.07
CA VAL A 88 5.52 29.62 2.18
C VAL A 88 6.13 30.22 0.91
N THR A 89 5.66 29.80 -0.27
CA THR A 89 6.14 30.31 -1.57
C THR A 89 5.75 31.76 -1.86
N GLN A 90 4.71 32.29 -1.19
CA GLN A 90 4.36 33.72 -1.30
C GLN A 90 5.29 34.62 -0.48
N HIS A 91 5.89 34.09 0.58
CA HIS A 91 6.75 34.87 1.50
C HIS A 91 8.24 34.59 1.34
N ARG A 92 8.61 33.50 0.66
CA ARG A 92 9.98 33.09 0.39
C ARG A 92 10.05 32.67 -1.07
N ASP A 93 11.14 32.98 -1.74
CA ASP A 93 11.41 32.53 -3.11
C ASP A 93 11.59 31.00 -3.09
N GLY A 94 10.46 30.30 -3.17
CA GLY A 94 10.36 28.88 -2.89
C GLY A 94 10.62 28.06 -4.15
N ASP A 95 11.69 27.29 -4.14
CA ASP A 95 12.03 26.37 -5.23
C ASP A 95 11.07 25.16 -5.23
N LEU A 96 10.06 25.24 -6.09
CA LEU A 96 9.08 24.17 -6.30
C LEU A 96 9.70 22.93 -6.91
N ASP A 97 10.75 23.06 -7.71
CA ASP A 97 11.41 21.93 -8.37
C ASP A 97 12.09 21.05 -7.31
N THR A 98 12.83 21.67 -6.39
CA THR A 98 13.42 20.94 -5.25
C THR A 98 12.35 20.33 -4.34
N PHE A 99 11.20 20.98 -4.16
CA PHE A 99 10.11 20.45 -3.35
C PHE A 99 9.50 19.18 -3.97
N PHE A 100 9.16 19.18 -5.25
CA PHE A 100 8.58 18.02 -5.93
C PHE A 100 9.58 16.92 -6.29
N LYS A 101 10.88 17.21 -6.23
CA LYS A 101 11.95 16.22 -6.41
C LYS A 101 11.92 15.09 -5.38
N HIS A 102 11.30 15.32 -4.22
CA HIS A 102 11.22 14.35 -3.14
C HIS A 102 9.78 13.94 -2.84
N GLU A 103 9.61 12.73 -2.32
CA GLU A 103 8.30 12.22 -1.92
C GLU A 103 7.76 12.99 -0.72
N ASN A 104 6.70 13.77 -0.94
CA ASN A 104 6.10 14.64 0.08
C ASN A 104 4.93 14.00 0.85
N HIS A 105 4.57 12.76 0.53
CA HIS A 105 3.55 12.05 1.28
C HIS A 105 4.06 11.70 2.70
N PRO A 106 3.19 11.75 3.72
CA PRO A 106 3.54 11.38 5.11
C PRO A 106 3.97 9.91 5.26
N TYR A 107 3.72 9.09 4.24
CA TYR A 107 4.16 7.71 4.16
C TYR A 107 4.48 7.36 2.71
N PRO A 108 5.66 6.78 2.42
CA PRO A 108 6.03 6.41 1.06
C PRO A 108 5.07 5.32 0.53
N PRO A 109 4.37 5.54 -0.60
CA PRO A 109 3.38 4.64 -1.19
C PRO A 109 3.98 3.31 -1.64
N SER A 110 5.30 3.25 -1.82
CA SER A 110 6.07 2.03 -2.05
C SER A 110 6.17 1.12 -0.82
N LEU A 111 6.11 1.69 0.40
CA LEU A 111 6.25 0.95 1.65
C LEU A 111 4.95 0.88 2.46
N ALA A 112 4.06 1.85 2.32
CA ALA A 112 2.88 1.98 3.15
C ALA A 112 1.64 2.40 2.34
N GLU A 113 0.51 1.82 2.71
CA GLU A 113 -0.80 2.20 2.21
C GLU A 113 -1.66 2.63 3.40
N ARG A 114 -2.09 3.91 3.41
CA ARG A 114 -2.94 4.46 4.48
C ARG A 114 -2.33 4.38 5.88
N GLY A 115 -1.02 4.65 5.98
CA GLY A 115 -0.29 4.60 7.25
C GLY A 115 -0.11 3.20 7.84
N LYS A 116 -0.35 2.15 7.04
CA LYS A 116 -0.02 0.76 7.38
C LYS A 116 1.01 0.23 6.41
N LEU A 117 1.84 -0.71 6.86
CA LEU A 117 2.77 -1.42 5.99
C LEU A 117 1.99 -2.03 4.81
N ARG A 118 2.43 -1.71 3.60
CA ARG A 118 1.83 -2.20 2.37
C ARG A 118 2.07 -3.70 2.28
N GLN A 119 1.00 -4.46 2.06
CA GLN A 119 1.07 -5.89 1.80
C GLN A 119 0.62 -6.15 0.36
N GLY A 120 1.35 -6.97 -0.38
CA GLY A 120 1.09 -7.21 -1.80
C GLY A 120 2.26 -7.91 -2.48
N LYS A 121 2.15 -8.09 -3.79
CA LYS A 121 3.24 -8.62 -4.62
C LYS A 121 4.18 -7.48 -5.00
N LYS A 122 5.46 -7.80 -5.23
CA LYS A 122 6.44 -6.81 -5.73
C LYS A 122 5.97 -6.14 -7.03
N SER A 123 5.23 -6.85 -7.88
CA SER A 123 4.61 -6.32 -9.09
C SER A 123 3.66 -5.15 -8.83
N ASP A 124 2.98 -5.11 -7.67
CA ASP A 124 2.01 -4.06 -7.38
C ASP A 124 2.69 -2.68 -7.17
N LEU A 125 4.01 -2.68 -6.99
CA LEU A 125 4.82 -1.47 -6.87
C LEU A 125 5.15 -0.85 -8.23
N THR A 126 5.16 -1.64 -9.33
CA THR A 126 5.56 -1.12 -10.65
C THR A 126 4.60 -0.03 -11.12
N ASN A 127 3.30 -0.21 -10.86
CA ASN A 127 2.28 0.78 -11.24
C ASN A 127 2.42 2.10 -10.47
N ILE A 128 3.00 2.07 -9.28
CA ILE A 128 3.21 3.26 -8.45
C ILE A 128 4.49 3.97 -8.87
N LEU A 129 5.55 3.21 -9.08
CA LEU A 129 6.84 3.77 -9.49
C LEU A 129 6.76 4.33 -10.91
N ALA A 130 6.05 3.67 -11.82
CA ALA A 130 5.87 4.14 -13.20
C ALA A 130 5.11 5.47 -13.30
N GLN A 131 4.23 5.78 -12.35
CA GLN A 131 3.52 7.08 -12.33
C GLN A 131 4.44 8.26 -12.04
N ASN A 132 5.60 8.02 -11.41
CA ASN A 132 6.55 9.07 -11.00
C ASN A 132 7.71 9.25 -11.98
N THR A 133 7.77 8.49 -13.07
CA THR A 133 8.86 8.55 -14.05
C THR A 133 8.31 8.94 -15.42
N GLN A 134 7.91 10.21 -15.56
CA GLN A 134 7.79 10.87 -16.85
C GLN A 134 8.98 11.80 -17.06
N GLU A 135 10.20 11.28 -17.01
CA GLU A 135 11.31 11.96 -17.67
C GLU A 135 11.44 11.35 -19.06
N GLU A 136 11.00 12.10 -20.07
CA GLU A 136 11.35 11.78 -21.45
C GLU A 136 12.88 11.81 -21.56
N PRO A 137 13.52 10.70 -21.96
CA PRO A 137 14.96 10.64 -22.07
C PRO A 137 15.46 11.76 -23.02
N SER A 138 16.50 12.49 -22.60
CA SER A 138 17.11 13.57 -23.39
C SER A 138 17.34 13.13 -24.84
N GLY A 139 16.92 13.91 -25.83
CA GLY A 139 16.84 13.47 -27.23
C GLY A 139 18.16 13.02 -27.89
N SER A 140 19.31 13.18 -27.22
CA SER A 140 20.62 12.75 -27.70
C SER A 140 21.37 11.93 -26.65
N PHE A 141 21.83 10.75 -27.04
CA PHE A 141 22.70 9.88 -26.25
C PHE A 141 23.88 9.44 -27.12
N ASP A 142 25.09 9.45 -26.55
CA ASP A 142 26.28 8.92 -27.22
C ASP A 142 26.30 7.39 -27.21
N VAL A 143 25.71 6.78 -26.17
CA VAL A 143 25.67 5.32 -25.98
C VAL A 143 24.31 4.93 -25.42
N ARG A 144 23.74 3.84 -25.97
CA ARG A 144 22.55 3.17 -25.42
C ARG A 144 22.95 1.76 -24.98
N VAL A 145 22.65 1.41 -23.74
CA VAL A 145 22.88 0.08 -23.18
C VAL A 145 21.52 -0.61 -23.04
N LEU A 146 21.41 -1.81 -23.59
CA LEU A 146 20.19 -2.61 -23.57
C LEU A 146 20.32 -3.70 -22.51
N ASP A 147 19.25 -3.91 -21.72
CA ASP A 147 19.10 -5.11 -20.91
C ASP A 147 18.58 -6.25 -21.81
N GLY A 148 19.48 -7.11 -22.25
CA GLY A 148 19.16 -8.22 -23.13
C GLY A 148 18.09 -9.15 -22.56
N ALA A 149 18.07 -9.37 -21.24
CA ALA A 149 17.07 -10.23 -20.61
C ALA A 149 15.68 -9.58 -20.64
N ALA A 150 15.60 -8.26 -20.47
CA ALA A 150 14.34 -7.53 -20.59
C ALA A 150 13.80 -7.58 -22.03
N VAL A 151 14.66 -7.38 -23.03
CA VAL A 151 14.29 -7.46 -24.46
C VAL A 151 13.79 -8.86 -24.83
N VAL A 152 14.45 -9.91 -24.33
CA VAL A 152 14.01 -11.30 -24.56
C VAL A 152 12.59 -11.56 -24.03
N HIS A 153 12.22 -11.00 -22.87
CA HIS A 153 10.88 -11.16 -22.32
C HIS A 153 9.81 -10.32 -23.03
N LEU A 154 10.22 -9.28 -23.75
CA LEU A 154 9.33 -8.36 -24.44
C LEU A 154 8.93 -8.87 -25.83
N LEU A 155 9.82 -9.60 -26.50
CA LEU A 155 9.62 -10.08 -27.85
C LEU A 155 8.84 -11.41 -27.88
N PRO A 156 8.00 -11.62 -28.90
CA PRO A 156 7.25 -12.86 -29.05
C PRO A 156 8.18 -14.03 -29.37
N VAL A 157 7.96 -15.17 -28.70
CA VAL A 157 8.72 -16.43 -28.90
C VAL A 157 7.93 -17.42 -29.78
N THR A 158 6.95 -16.94 -30.55
CA THR A 158 6.00 -17.82 -31.24
C THR A 158 6.64 -18.57 -32.40
N GLY A 159 6.54 -19.91 -32.37
CA GLY A 159 6.94 -20.78 -33.47
C GLY A 159 8.42 -21.18 -33.47
N ILE A 160 9.16 -20.92 -32.40
CA ILE A 160 10.61 -21.10 -32.33
C ILE A 160 10.96 -22.10 -31.23
N THR A 161 11.83 -23.08 -31.55
CA THR A 161 12.14 -24.21 -30.66
C THR A 161 13.49 -24.10 -29.95
N THR A 162 14.41 -23.29 -30.47
CA THR A 162 15.74 -23.10 -29.87
C THR A 162 16.07 -21.64 -29.69
N PHE A 163 16.98 -21.35 -28.75
CA PHE A 163 17.47 -19.98 -28.55
C PHE A 163 18.25 -19.46 -29.77
N ASP A 164 18.94 -20.33 -30.52
CA ASP A 164 19.74 -19.94 -31.68
C ASP A 164 18.85 -19.47 -32.85
N ASP A 165 17.76 -20.20 -33.10
CA ASP A 165 16.73 -19.82 -34.06
C ASP A 165 16.03 -18.52 -33.65
N TYR A 166 15.80 -18.34 -32.34
CA TYR A 166 15.22 -17.12 -31.78
C TYR A 166 16.16 -15.92 -31.89
N ALA A 167 17.45 -16.15 -31.61
CA ALA A 167 18.49 -15.13 -31.71
C ALA A 167 18.58 -14.62 -33.15
N SER A 168 18.66 -15.55 -34.10
CA SER A 168 18.83 -15.23 -35.52
C SER A 168 17.55 -14.70 -36.17
N GLY A 169 16.38 -15.21 -35.79
CA GLY A 169 15.10 -14.89 -36.43
C GLY A 169 14.34 -13.71 -35.83
N VAL A 170 14.57 -13.38 -34.56
CA VAL A 170 13.78 -12.37 -33.83
C VAL A 170 14.66 -11.36 -33.11
N PHE A 171 15.56 -11.81 -32.26
CA PHE A 171 16.29 -10.92 -31.35
C PHE A 171 17.33 -10.04 -32.06
N VAL A 172 18.21 -10.62 -32.88
CA VAL A 172 19.24 -9.89 -33.62
C VAL A 172 18.63 -8.93 -34.64
N PRO A 173 17.64 -9.33 -35.47
CA PRO A 173 16.95 -8.40 -36.36
C PRO A 173 16.33 -7.22 -35.61
N HIS A 174 15.68 -7.46 -34.47
CA HIS A 174 15.07 -6.40 -33.66
C HIS A 174 16.09 -5.36 -33.15
N ILE A 175 17.28 -5.80 -32.75
CA ILE A 175 18.36 -4.89 -32.31
C ILE A 175 18.93 -4.10 -33.50
N MET A 176 19.15 -4.77 -34.63
CA MET A 176 19.83 -4.19 -35.79
C MET A 176 18.95 -3.23 -36.61
N GLU A 177 17.64 -3.47 -36.67
CA GLU A 177 16.69 -2.62 -37.39
C GLU A 177 16.38 -1.30 -36.66
N GLY A 178 16.82 -1.13 -35.42
CA GLY A 178 16.57 0.09 -34.66
C GLY A 178 15.09 0.29 -34.31
N ASN A 179 14.26 -0.74 -34.40
CA ASN A 179 12.83 -0.76 -34.06
C ASN A 179 12.62 -0.87 -32.53
N TRP A 180 13.43 -0.16 -31.74
CA TRP A 180 13.37 -0.11 -30.27
C TRP A 180 12.33 0.88 -29.75
N LYS A 181 11.70 1.67 -30.63
CA LYS A 181 10.50 2.47 -30.30
C LYS A 181 9.30 1.54 -30.17
N LEU A 182 9.30 0.77 -29.10
CA LEU A 182 8.10 0.09 -28.66
C LEU A 182 7.29 1.14 -27.89
N ASP A 183 6.10 1.45 -28.40
CA ASP A 183 5.10 2.24 -27.68
C ASP A 183 4.91 1.55 -26.33
N TRP A 184 5.50 2.13 -25.29
CA TRP A 184 5.34 1.67 -23.92
C TRP A 184 3.90 1.91 -23.52
N LYS A 185 3.00 0.98 -23.84
CA LYS A 185 1.65 0.99 -23.32
C LYS A 185 1.70 0.33 -21.94
N PRO A 186 1.44 1.08 -20.86
CA PRO A 186 1.31 0.46 -19.56
C PRO A 186 0.17 -0.56 -19.59
N LEU A 187 0.42 -1.72 -18.99
CA LEU A 187 -0.57 -2.77 -18.70
C LEU A 187 -1.69 -2.25 -17.79
#